data_AF-A0A954J9P8-F1
#
_entry.id   AF-A0A954J9P8-F1
#
_cell.length_a   1.000
_cell.length_b   1.000
_cell.length_c   1.000
_cell.angle_alpha   90.00
_cell.angle_beta   90.00
_cell.angle_gamma   90.00
#
_symmetry.space_group_name_H-M   'P 1'
#
loop_
_entity.id
_entity.type
_entity.pdbx_description
1 polymer ?
#
loop_
_entity_poly.entity_id
_entity_poly.type
_entity_poly.pdbx_seq_one_letter_code
_entity_poly.pdbx_strand_id
1 'polypeptide(L)'
;MANKHQHATAPFEISTMPPGIPYIVGNEAAERFSYYGMNAILTVFMTEHLLGMDGQLNTMSDEQAREWLHGFKSAVYLFPIFGAIIADWLFGKYRIILWLSMVYCLGHVVMALVDLPQLTGIDPRTALYTAFALIAIGSGGIKPCVSSHVGDQFGKSNQHLISRVFQWFYFSINFGSFISTLLTPFLLKEFGPSVAFGVPGVLMAIATFTFWLGRKKFVHIPPSGNNFFQETFSSRGLLAILNLVPLYLFVAMFWALFDQTASSWVLQAKDMNRMIFGWNVDPSQLQA
;
A
#
# COMPACT_ATOMS: atom_id res chain seq x y z
N MET A 1 11.48 -6.51 -40.45
CA MET A 1 11.92 -7.31 -39.28
C MET A 1 10.87 -7.17 -38.20
N ALA A 2 10.02 -8.19 -37.99
CA ALA A 2 8.98 -8.18 -36.95
C ALA A 2 9.63 -8.30 -35.57
N ASN A 3 9.32 -7.35 -34.69
CA ASN A 3 9.97 -7.18 -33.40
C ASN A 3 9.59 -8.33 -32.44
N LYS A 4 10.54 -9.21 -32.13
CA LYS A 4 10.33 -10.51 -31.45
C LYS A 4 10.02 -10.43 -29.93
N HIS A 5 9.71 -9.25 -29.40
CA HIS A 5 9.45 -9.02 -27.97
C HIS A 5 8.30 -8.04 -27.68
N GLN A 6 7.25 -8.01 -28.52
CA GLN A 6 6.10 -7.15 -28.24
C GLN A 6 5.20 -7.79 -27.16
N HIS A 7 5.16 -7.16 -25.98
CA HIS A 7 4.15 -7.44 -24.97
C HIS A 7 2.74 -7.23 -25.55
N ALA A 8 1.75 -8.00 -25.09
CA ALA A 8 0.37 -7.80 -25.51
C ALA A 8 -0.10 -6.40 -25.10
N THR A 9 -0.68 -5.64 -26.02
CA THR A 9 -1.20 -4.27 -25.77
C THR A 9 -2.73 -4.21 -25.78
N ALA A 10 -3.39 -5.36 -25.97
CA ALA A 10 -4.83 -5.52 -25.91
C ALA A 10 -5.17 -6.86 -25.21
N PRO A 11 -6.36 -6.97 -24.59
CA PRO A 11 -6.82 -8.21 -23.98
C PRO A 11 -6.79 -9.40 -24.95
N PHE A 12 -6.42 -10.56 -24.43
CA PHE A 12 -6.48 -11.82 -25.20
C PHE A 12 -7.92 -12.20 -25.51
N GLU A 13 -8.17 -12.74 -26.70
CA GLU A 13 -9.47 -13.31 -27.09
C GLU A 13 -9.69 -14.68 -26.43
N ILE A 14 -9.83 -14.68 -25.12
CA ILE A 14 -10.09 -15.87 -24.30
C ILE A 14 -11.41 -15.69 -23.55
N SER A 15 -12.12 -16.79 -23.29
CA SER A 15 -13.31 -16.81 -22.43
C SER A 15 -12.97 -17.06 -20.95
N THR A 16 -11.74 -17.51 -20.67
CA THR A 16 -11.28 -17.84 -19.33
C THR A 16 -10.65 -16.65 -18.62
N MET A 17 -10.30 -16.87 -17.34
CA MET A 17 -9.55 -15.92 -16.54
C MET A 17 -8.20 -15.57 -17.21
N PRO A 18 -7.83 -14.27 -17.32
CA PRO A 18 -6.52 -13.91 -17.83
C PRO A 18 -5.39 -14.47 -16.97
N PRO A 19 -4.32 -14.98 -17.58
CA PRO A 19 -3.23 -15.66 -16.86
C PRO A 19 -2.40 -14.72 -15.98
N GLY A 20 -2.55 -13.41 -16.16
CA GLY A 20 -1.92 -12.38 -15.32
C GLY A 20 -2.59 -12.20 -13.96
N ILE A 21 -3.88 -12.52 -13.82
CA ILE A 21 -4.66 -12.19 -12.60
C ILE A 21 -4.04 -12.70 -11.29
N PRO A 22 -3.54 -13.95 -11.19
CA PRO A 22 -2.94 -14.43 -9.94
C PRO A 22 -1.76 -13.59 -9.47
N TYR A 23 -0.96 -13.05 -10.39
CA TYR A 23 0.18 -12.20 -10.06
C TYR A 23 -0.26 -10.82 -9.54
N ILE A 24 -1.36 -10.29 -10.07
CA ILE A 24 -1.89 -8.98 -9.64
C ILE A 24 -2.56 -9.11 -8.26
N VAL A 25 -3.40 -10.13 -8.07
CA VAL A 25 -4.09 -10.37 -6.80
C VAL A 25 -3.12 -10.75 -5.68
N GLY A 26 -2.11 -11.59 -5.98
CA GLY A 26 -1.07 -11.93 -5.01
C GLY A 26 -0.24 -10.72 -4.59
N ASN A 27 0.08 -9.84 -5.55
CA ASN A 27 0.77 -8.59 -5.25
C ASN A 27 -0.07 -7.65 -4.37
N GLU A 28 -1.38 -7.53 -4.65
CA GLU A 28 -2.29 -6.74 -3.81
C GLU A 28 -2.35 -7.29 -2.38
N ALA A 29 -2.47 -8.60 -2.19
CA ALA A 29 -2.51 -9.20 -0.86
C ALA A 29 -1.27 -8.86 -0.02
N ALA A 30 -0.08 -8.94 -0.63
CA ALA A 30 1.18 -8.63 0.04
C ALA A 30 1.34 -7.14 0.31
N GLU A 31 0.95 -6.28 -0.63
CA GLU A 31 0.99 -4.82 -0.47
C GLU A 31 0.03 -4.40 0.67
N ARG A 32 -1.16 -5.00 0.77
CA ARG A 32 -2.13 -4.75 1.85
C ARG A 32 -1.64 -5.29 3.19
N PHE A 33 -1.08 -6.50 3.22
CA PHE A 33 -0.39 -7.03 4.40
C PHE A 33 0.64 -6.00 4.88
N SER A 34 1.47 -5.52 3.96
CA SER A 34 2.58 -4.63 4.25
C SER A 34 2.14 -3.28 4.82
N TYR A 35 1.17 -2.64 4.17
CA TYR A 35 0.63 -1.35 4.58
C TYR A 35 -0.10 -1.41 5.94
N TYR A 36 -1.02 -2.36 6.10
CA TYR A 36 -1.81 -2.46 7.33
C TYR A 36 -1.00 -2.97 8.52
N GLY A 37 -0.08 -3.92 8.30
CA GLY A 37 0.79 -4.44 9.36
C GLY A 37 1.69 -3.35 9.93
N MET A 38 2.33 -2.58 9.05
CA MET A 38 3.16 -1.44 9.45
C MET A 38 2.33 -0.39 10.21
N ASN A 39 1.15 -0.01 9.68
CA ASN A 39 0.27 0.96 10.34
C ASN A 39 -0.20 0.52 11.71
N ALA A 40 -0.44 -0.78 11.91
CA ALA A 40 -0.94 -1.30 13.17
C ALA A 40 0.04 -1.07 14.34
N ILE A 41 1.34 -1.11 14.07
CA ILE A 41 2.39 -0.99 15.09
C ILE A 41 3.07 0.37 15.13
N LEU A 42 2.82 1.24 14.16
CA LEU A 42 3.54 2.48 13.93
C LEU A 42 3.49 3.44 15.12
N THR A 43 2.30 3.65 15.69
CA THR A 43 2.13 4.50 16.88
C THR A 43 2.80 3.91 18.11
N VAL A 44 2.69 2.59 18.32
CA VAL A 44 3.36 1.90 19.44
C VAL A 44 4.88 2.01 19.28
N PHE A 45 5.40 1.80 18.08
CA PHE A 45 6.82 1.95 17.80
C PHE A 45 7.34 3.36 18.16
N MET A 46 6.67 4.42 17.68
CA MET A 46 7.08 5.80 17.95
C MET A 46 7.01 6.20 19.44
N THR A 47 6.04 5.64 20.18
CA THR A 47 5.79 6.01 21.59
C THR A 47 6.55 5.14 22.59
N GLU A 48 6.98 3.94 22.21
CA GLU A 48 7.53 2.96 23.15
C GLU A 48 8.89 2.38 22.75
N HIS A 49 9.22 2.32 21.45
CA HIS A 49 10.38 1.57 20.96
C HIS A 49 11.44 2.43 20.26
N LEU A 50 11.12 3.68 19.90
CA LEU A 50 12.02 4.52 19.11
C LEU A 50 13.32 4.83 19.87
N LEU A 51 14.46 4.42 19.31
CA LEU A 51 15.79 4.70 19.84
C LEU A 51 16.36 6.06 19.38
N GLY A 52 17.35 6.55 20.12
CA GLY A 52 18.25 7.63 19.75
C GLY A 52 19.62 7.13 19.26
N MET A 53 20.48 8.06 18.83
CA MET A 53 21.83 7.76 18.34
C MET A 53 22.74 7.09 19.38
N ASP A 54 22.48 7.33 20.66
CA ASP A 54 23.16 6.74 21.81
C ASP A 54 22.65 5.32 22.15
N GLY A 55 21.63 4.83 21.43
CA GLY A 55 20.98 3.55 21.70
C GLY A 55 20.05 3.55 22.90
N GLN A 56 19.76 4.73 23.48
CA GLN A 56 18.75 4.88 24.51
C GLN A 56 17.39 5.20 23.88
N LEU A 57 16.30 4.99 24.62
CA LEU A 57 14.97 5.34 24.16
C LEU A 57 14.83 6.86 23.98
N ASN A 58 14.34 7.28 22.83
CA ASN A 58 14.06 8.67 22.46
C ASN A 58 12.66 8.77 21.82
N THR A 59 11.67 8.32 22.57
CA THR A 59 10.28 8.18 22.14
C THR A 59 9.59 9.52 21.90
N MET A 60 8.50 9.48 21.13
CA MET A 60 7.64 10.62 20.84
C MET A 60 6.48 10.68 21.85
N SER A 61 5.95 11.88 22.08
CA SER A 61 4.66 12.00 22.76
C SER A 61 3.54 11.40 21.90
N ASP A 62 2.41 11.08 22.54
CA ASP A 62 1.23 10.59 21.84
C ASP A 62 0.77 11.57 20.75
N GLU A 63 0.81 12.88 21.01
CA GLU A 63 0.45 13.91 20.04
C GLU A 63 1.40 13.92 18.84
N GLN A 64 2.71 13.83 19.09
CA GLN A 64 3.73 13.79 18.04
C GLN A 64 3.57 12.54 17.17
N ALA A 65 3.41 11.37 17.79
CA ALA A 65 3.20 10.12 17.06
C ALA A 65 1.94 10.15 16.18
N ARG A 66 0.86 10.78 16.66
CA ARG A 66 -0.36 10.99 15.88
C ARG A 66 -0.13 11.91 14.69
N GLU A 67 0.53 13.04 14.89
CA GLU A 67 0.85 13.99 13.83
C GLU A 67 1.64 13.32 12.71
N TRP A 68 2.69 12.58 13.07
CA TRP A 68 3.52 11.85 12.12
C TRP A 68 2.74 10.78 11.36
N LEU A 69 1.93 9.98 12.06
CA LEU A 69 1.11 8.94 11.41
C LEU A 69 0.11 9.54 10.43
N HIS A 70 -0.62 10.59 10.84
CA HIS A 70 -1.64 11.20 9.98
C HIS A 70 -1.03 12.01 8.83
N GLY A 71 0.14 12.62 9.03
CA GLY A 71 0.92 13.22 7.96
C GLY A 71 1.36 12.19 6.92
N PHE A 72 1.87 11.05 7.37
CA PHE A 72 2.22 9.92 6.52
C PHE A 72 1.00 9.37 5.74
N LYS A 73 -0.11 9.09 6.42
CA LYS A 73 -1.35 8.61 5.78
C LYS A 73 -1.87 9.62 4.75
N SER A 74 -1.86 10.91 5.09
CA SER A 74 -2.25 11.98 4.18
C SER A 74 -1.41 11.97 2.90
N ALA A 75 -0.10 11.77 3.01
CA ALA A 75 0.79 11.61 1.86
C ALA A 75 0.43 10.36 1.03
N VAL A 76 0.22 9.21 1.66
CA VAL A 76 -0.18 7.96 0.98
C VAL A 76 -1.48 8.12 0.18
N TYR A 77 -2.42 8.93 0.65
CA TYR A 77 -3.68 9.22 -0.06
C TYR A 77 -3.58 10.36 -1.07
N LEU A 78 -2.53 11.19 -1.01
CA LEU A 78 -2.24 12.24 -1.99
C LEU A 78 -1.49 11.72 -3.23
N PHE A 79 -0.47 10.87 -3.02
CA PHE A 79 0.37 10.32 -4.09
C PHE A 79 -0.34 9.52 -5.21
N PRO A 80 -1.52 8.88 -4.99
CA PRO A 80 -2.29 8.26 -6.06
C PRO A 80 -2.57 9.20 -7.25
N ILE A 81 -2.82 10.48 -7.00
CA ILE A 81 -3.08 11.45 -8.08
C ILE A 81 -1.87 11.52 -9.03
N PHE A 82 -0.67 11.64 -8.47
CA PHE A 82 0.56 11.69 -9.24
C PHE A 82 0.86 10.35 -9.94
N GLY A 83 0.67 9.24 -9.23
CA GLY A 83 0.86 7.89 -9.80
C GLY A 83 -0.01 7.64 -11.03
N ALA A 84 -1.31 7.97 -10.94
CA ALA A 84 -2.26 7.82 -12.04
C ALA A 84 -1.89 8.70 -13.24
N ILE A 85 -1.62 9.99 -13.01
CA ILE A 85 -1.25 10.94 -14.06
C ILE A 85 0.01 10.47 -14.78
N ILE A 86 1.06 10.12 -14.04
CA ILE A 86 2.35 9.70 -14.62
C ILE A 86 2.19 8.38 -15.39
N ALA A 87 1.37 7.45 -14.90
CA ALA A 87 1.08 6.19 -15.58
C ALA A 87 0.35 6.42 -16.91
N ASP A 88 -0.74 7.17 -16.90
CA ASP A 88 -1.58 7.33 -18.09
C ASP A 88 -1.01 8.34 -19.10
N TRP A 89 -0.22 9.32 -18.64
CA TRP A 89 0.42 10.29 -19.52
C TRP A 89 1.73 9.79 -20.15
N LEU A 90 2.62 9.17 -19.36
CA LEU A 90 4.03 9.01 -19.76
C LEU A 90 4.49 7.55 -19.93
N PHE A 91 4.21 6.67 -18.97
CA PHE A 91 4.97 5.41 -18.86
C PHE A 91 4.14 4.13 -18.96
N GLY A 92 2.82 4.21 -18.78
CA GLY A 92 1.92 3.06 -18.66
C GLY A 92 1.93 2.44 -17.26
N LYS A 93 0.79 1.88 -16.86
CA LYS A 93 0.53 1.36 -15.52
C LYS A 93 1.53 0.32 -15.06
N TYR A 94 1.85 -0.68 -15.89
CA TYR A 94 2.78 -1.77 -15.52
C TYR A 94 4.15 -1.24 -15.05
N ARG A 95 4.72 -0.26 -15.76
CA ARG A 95 6.03 0.30 -15.42
C ARG A 95 5.97 1.08 -14.11
N ILE A 96 4.93 1.88 -13.93
CA ILE A 96 4.72 2.64 -12.69
C ILE A 96 4.52 1.72 -11.50
N ILE A 97 3.71 0.67 -11.63
CA ILE A 97 3.56 -0.35 -10.59
C ILE A 97 4.93 -0.91 -10.22
N LEU A 98 5.70 -1.42 -11.20
CA LEU A 98 6.98 -2.05 -10.91
C LEU A 98 8.01 -1.09 -10.29
N TRP A 99 8.15 0.12 -10.84
CA TRP A 99 9.10 1.11 -10.34
C TRP A 99 8.77 1.58 -8.93
N LEU A 100 7.50 1.89 -8.68
CA LEU A 100 7.08 2.33 -7.36
C LEU A 100 7.06 1.18 -6.35
N SER A 101 6.85 -0.07 -6.77
CA SER A 101 7.04 -1.25 -5.91
C SER A 101 8.49 -1.39 -5.44
N MET A 102 9.48 -1.08 -6.28
CA MET A 102 10.89 -1.05 -5.85
C MET A 102 11.16 0.08 -4.85
N VAL A 103 10.61 1.27 -5.09
CA VAL A 103 10.67 2.39 -4.13
C VAL A 103 10.02 2.00 -2.80
N TYR A 104 8.89 1.29 -2.86
CA TYR A 104 8.19 0.81 -1.68
C TYR A 104 9.03 -0.20 -0.89
N CYS A 105 9.67 -1.15 -1.57
CA CYS A 105 10.59 -2.10 -0.95
C CYS A 105 11.77 -1.39 -0.29
N LEU A 106 12.35 -0.36 -0.94
CA LEU A 106 13.42 0.43 -0.35
C LEU A 106 12.94 1.17 0.92
N GLY A 107 11.73 1.73 0.90
CA GLY A 107 11.12 2.34 2.08
C GLY A 107 11.03 1.37 3.26
N HIS A 108 10.65 0.11 3.01
CA HIS A 108 10.63 -0.93 4.04
C HIS A 108 12.02 -1.36 4.51
N VAL A 109 13.02 -1.37 3.64
CA VAL A 109 14.42 -1.59 4.06
C VAL A 109 14.85 -0.49 5.03
N VAL A 110 14.58 0.78 4.71
CA VAL A 110 14.86 1.89 5.62
C VAL A 110 14.09 1.70 6.93
N MET A 111 12.80 1.35 6.86
CA MET A 111 11.95 1.13 8.02
C MET A 111 12.48 0.02 8.96
N ALA A 112 12.95 -1.10 8.40
CA ALA A 112 13.53 -2.21 9.16
C ALA A 112 14.86 -1.83 9.86
N LEU A 113 15.55 -0.81 9.35
CA LEU A 113 16.82 -0.33 9.89
C LEU A 113 16.68 0.88 10.82
N VAL A 114 15.47 1.44 10.99
CA VAL A 114 15.23 2.62 11.84
C VAL A 114 15.75 2.41 13.26
N ASP A 115 15.60 1.21 13.79
CA ASP A 115 15.97 0.85 15.16
C ASP A 115 17.44 0.39 15.32
N LEU A 116 18.27 0.59 14.29
CA LEU A 116 19.68 0.19 14.28
C LEU A 116 20.62 1.40 14.02
N PRO A 117 20.54 2.48 14.82
CA PRO A 117 21.32 3.70 14.58
C PRO A 117 22.83 3.48 14.66
N GLN A 118 23.30 2.53 15.48
CA GLN A 118 24.74 2.25 15.59
C GLN A 118 25.30 1.55 14.34
N LEU A 119 24.43 0.82 13.61
CA LEU A 119 24.80 0.15 12.36
C LEU A 119 24.70 1.12 11.17
N THR A 120 23.63 1.90 11.10
CA THR A 120 23.36 2.78 9.96
C THR A 120 24.11 4.12 10.03
N GLY A 121 24.40 4.60 11.24
CA GLY A 121 24.91 5.95 11.48
C GLY A 121 23.89 7.05 11.18
N ILE A 122 22.62 6.69 10.99
CA ILE A 122 21.53 7.61 10.65
C ILE A 122 20.66 7.81 11.90
N ASP A 123 20.34 9.06 12.19
CA ASP A 123 19.37 9.40 13.23
C ASP A 123 18.02 8.68 12.97
N PRO A 124 17.46 7.94 13.95
CA PRO A 124 16.24 7.15 13.75
C PRO A 124 15.03 7.97 13.29
N ARG A 125 14.88 9.23 13.74
CA ARG A 125 13.78 10.09 13.28
C ARG A 125 13.96 10.49 11.82
N THR A 126 15.20 10.72 11.39
CA THR A 126 15.54 10.98 9.98
C THR A 126 15.31 9.75 9.11
N ALA A 127 15.69 8.56 9.59
CA ALA A 127 15.41 7.29 8.93
C ALA A 127 13.89 7.05 8.81
N LEU A 128 13.13 7.33 9.87
CA LEU A 128 11.68 7.21 9.90
C LEU A 128 11.00 8.13 8.87
N TYR A 129 11.37 9.41 8.81
CA TYR A 129 10.87 10.35 7.79
C TYR A 129 11.19 9.87 6.37
N THR A 130 12.40 9.37 6.17
CA THR A 130 12.85 8.86 4.87
C THR A 130 12.03 7.63 4.46
N ALA A 131 11.80 6.69 5.39
CA ALA A 131 10.94 5.54 5.17
C ALA A 131 9.51 5.98 4.82
N PHE A 132 8.93 6.93 5.55
CA PHE A 132 7.58 7.43 5.28
C PHE A 132 7.46 8.05 3.89
N ALA A 133 8.42 8.87 3.49
CA ALA A 133 8.42 9.49 2.16
C ALA A 133 8.46 8.42 1.06
N LEU A 134 9.38 7.44 1.16
CA LEU A 134 9.53 6.36 0.19
C LEU A 134 8.28 5.48 0.13
N ILE A 135 7.73 5.10 1.28
CA ILE A 135 6.53 4.26 1.38
C ILE A 135 5.30 5.02 0.84
N ALA A 136 5.15 6.30 1.15
CA ALA A 136 4.04 7.11 0.67
C ALA A 136 4.07 7.27 -0.86
N ILE A 137 5.25 7.52 -1.44
CA ILE A 137 5.43 7.58 -2.89
C ILE A 137 5.15 6.21 -3.52
N GLY A 138 5.71 5.14 -2.93
CA GLY A 138 5.56 3.77 -3.40
C GLY A 138 4.12 3.29 -3.35
N SER A 139 3.59 3.04 -2.15
CA SER A 139 2.23 2.54 -1.95
C SER A 139 1.17 3.47 -2.56
N GLY A 140 1.31 4.78 -2.38
CA GLY A 140 0.39 5.78 -2.93
C GLY A 140 0.28 5.70 -4.44
N GLY A 141 1.40 5.74 -5.18
CA GLY A 141 1.35 5.74 -6.64
C GLY A 141 1.03 4.37 -7.26
N ILE A 142 1.24 3.25 -6.56
CA ILE A 142 0.86 1.90 -7.01
C ILE A 142 -0.66 1.72 -7.05
N LYS A 143 -1.36 2.12 -5.98
CA LYS A 143 -2.81 1.89 -5.75
C LYS A 143 -3.72 2.21 -6.96
N PRO A 144 -3.66 3.39 -7.58
CA PRO A 144 -4.55 3.71 -8.71
C PRO A 144 -4.22 2.90 -9.97
N CYS A 145 -2.97 2.45 -10.10
CA CYS A 145 -2.48 1.74 -11.28
C CYS A 145 -2.83 0.25 -11.23
N VAL A 146 -2.74 -0.41 -10.06
CA VAL A 146 -2.98 -1.86 -9.94
C VAL A 146 -4.42 -2.23 -10.23
N SER A 147 -5.38 -1.51 -9.64
CA SER A 147 -6.82 -1.79 -9.81
C SER A 147 -7.26 -1.59 -11.27
N SER A 148 -6.79 -0.53 -11.92
CA SER A 148 -7.03 -0.30 -13.34
C SER A 148 -6.31 -1.33 -14.23
N HIS A 149 -5.10 -1.76 -13.84
CA HIS A 149 -4.37 -2.82 -14.54
C HIS A 149 -5.06 -4.18 -14.49
N VAL A 150 -5.82 -4.50 -13.42
CA VAL A 150 -6.70 -5.69 -13.37
C VAL A 150 -7.74 -5.61 -14.48
N GLY A 151 -8.44 -4.49 -14.59
CA GLY A 151 -9.48 -4.26 -15.60
C GLY A 151 -8.94 -4.39 -17.03
N ASP A 152 -7.74 -3.86 -17.28
CA ASP A 152 -7.06 -3.92 -18.57
C ASP A 152 -6.78 -5.35 -19.07
N GLN A 153 -6.85 -6.37 -18.21
CA GLN A 153 -6.64 -7.77 -18.61
C GLN A 153 -7.86 -8.39 -19.30
N PHE A 154 -9.04 -7.76 -19.21
CA PHE A 154 -10.30 -8.32 -19.68
C PHE A 154 -10.76 -7.67 -20.99
N GLY A 155 -11.19 -8.52 -21.93
CA GLY A 155 -11.81 -8.13 -23.18
C GLY A 155 -13.30 -8.49 -23.21
N LYS A 156 -13.94 -8.32 -24.36
CA LYS A 156 -15.39 -8.59 -24.53
C LYS A 156 -15.76 -10.06 -24.24
N SER A 157 -14.87 -11.00 -24.56
CA SER A 157 -15.11 -12.45 -24.42
C SER A 157 -15.10 -12.95 -22.97
N ASN A 158 -14.44 -12.25 -22.05
CA ASN A 158 -14.32 -12.64 -20.64
C ASN A 158 -14.75 -11.54 -19.65
N GLN A 159 -15.38 -10.46 -20.12
CA GLN A 159 -15.84 -9.34 -19.29
C GLN A 159 -16.73 -9.78 -18.11
N HIS A 160 -17.52 -10.84 -18.29
CA HIS A 160 -18.37 -11.41 -17.25
C HIS A 160 -17.60 -11.94 -16.02
N LEU A 161 -16.28 -12.16 -16.14
CA LEU A 161 -15.41 -12.61 -15.05
C LEU A 161 -14.83 -11.46 -14.22
N ILE A 162 -14.96 -10.20 -14.66
CA ILE A 162 -14.44 -9.03 -13.95
C ILE A 162 -14.95 -8.97 -12.51
N SER A 163 -16.27 -9.13 -12.32
CA SER A 163 -16.89 -9.13 -10.98
C SER A 163 -16.30 -10.21 -10.08
N ARG A 164 -16.01 -11.40 -10.62
CA ARG A 164 -15.40 -12.50 -9.88
C ARG A 164 -13.96 -12.18 -9.47
N VAL A 165 -13.19 -11.50 -10.32
CA VAL A 165 -11.83 -11.07 -9.94
C VAL A 165 -11.85 -9.99 -8.90
N PHE A 166 -12.73 -8.99 -9.01
CA PHE A 166 -12.83 -7.97 -7.97
C PHE A 166 -13.24 -8.57 -6.61
N GLN A 167 -14.09 -9.60 -6.58
CA GLN A 167 -14.35 -10.35 -5.34
C GLN A 167 -13.07 -10.97 -4.75
N TRP A 168 -12.26 -11.65 -5.58
CA TRP A 168 -10.96 -12.17 -5.13
C TRP A 168 -9.97 -11.08 -4.72
N PHE A 169 -9.96 -9.95 -5.44
CA PHE A 169 -9.14 -8.80 -5.15
C PHE A 169 -9.49 -8.20 -3.78
N TYR A 170 -10.77 -7.91 -3.54
CA TYR A 170 -11.25 -7.41 -2.24
C TYR A 170 -11.09 -8.44 -1.12
N PHE A 171 -11.30 -9.72 -1.39
CA PHE A 171 -10.98 -10.77 -0.43
C PHE A 171 -9.49 -10.73 -0.05
N SER A 172 -8.60 -10.63 -1.04
CA SER A 172 -7.16 -10.58 -0.81
C SER A 172 -6.72 -9.36 0.01
N ILE A 173 -7.39 -8.22 -0.19
CA ILE A 173 -7.18 -6.99 0.59
C ILE A 173 -7.53 -7.23 2.06
N ASN A 174 -8.75 -7.70 2.33
CA ASN A 174 -9.23 -7.93 3.69
C ASN A 174 -8.43 -9.02 4.39
N PHE A 175 -8.13 -10.11 3.69
CA PHE A 175 -7.34 -11.21 4.22
C PHE A 175 -5.91 -10.76 4.56
N GLY A 176 -5.24 -10.04 3.65
CA GLY A 176 -3.91 -9.49 3.90
C GLY A 176 -3.88 -8.55 5.10
N SER A 177 -4.87 -7.63 5.19
CA SER A 177 -5.03 -6.69 6.31
C SER A 177 -5.27 -7.38 7.65
N PHE A 178 -6.18 -8.36 7.68
CA PHE A 178 -6.53 -9.10 8.89
C PHE A 178 -5.30 -9.84 9.45
N ILE A 179 -4.61 -10.62 8.61
CA ILE A 179 -3.46 -11.39 9.04
C ILE A 179 -2.32 -10.47 9.48
N SER A 180 -2.04 -9.38 8.76
CA SER A 180 -0.96 -8.47 9.12
C SER A 180 -1.23 -7.72 10.42
N THR A 181 -2.47 -7.31 10.67
CA THR A 181 -2.87 -6.60 11.89
C THR A 181 -2.76 -7.49 13.13
N LEU A 182 -2.95 -8.81 12.98
CA LEU A 182 -2.72 -9.76 14.08
C LEU A 182 -1.23 -10.11 14.25
N LEU A 183 -0.53 -10.38 13.15
CA LEU A 183 0.83 -10.93 13.17
C LEU A 183 1.89 -9.86 13.47
N THR A 184 1.74 -8.65 12.93
CA THR A 184 2.80 -7.62 13.04
C THR A 184 3.01 -7.13 14.48
N PRO A 185 1.96 -6.91 15.29
CA PRO A 185 2.12 -6.63 16.73
C PRO A 185 2.84 -7.75 17.49
N PHE A 186 2.51 -9.01 17.18
CA PHE A 186 3.20 -10.16 17.76
C PHE A 186 4.70 -10.16 17.38
N LEU A 187 5.03 -9.87 16.12
CA LEU A 187 6.41 -9.76 15.68
C LEU A 187 7.16 -8.63 16.41
N LEU A 188 6.51 -7.48 16.61
CA LEU A 188 7.10 -6.36 17.35
C LEU A 188 7.43 -6.75 18.78
N LYS A 189 6.50 -7.43 19.46
CA LYS A 189 6.66 -7.83 20.86
C LYS A 189 7.75 -8.88 21.06
N GLU A 190 7.79 -9.91 20.22
CA GLU A 190 8.68 -11.07 20.41
C GLU A 190 10.06 -10.89 19.75
N PHE A 191 10.14 -10.14 18.64
CA PHE A 191 11.34 -10.04 17.81
C PHE A 191 11.83 -8.61 17.57
N GLY A 192 11.11 -7.60 18.05
CA GLY A 192 11.50 -6.19 17.97
C GLY A 192 11.19 -5.50 16.64
N PRO A 193 11.46 -4.17 16.55
CA PRO A 193 11.03 -3.34 15.42
C PRO A 193 11.62 -3.76 14.08
N SER A 194 12.91 -4.11 14.03
CA SER A 194 13.56 -4.50 12.77
C SER A 194 12.89 -5.69 12.09
N VAL A 195 12.48 -6.69 12.86
CA VAL A 195 11.76 -7.86 12.31
C VAL A 195 10.33 -7.50 11.95
N ALA A 196 9.64 -6.76 12.81
CA ALA A 196 8.25 -6.38 12.60
C ALA A 196 8.04 -5.51 11.35
N PHE A 197 8.98 -4.61 11.04
CA PHE A 197 8.97 -3.84 9.79
C PHE A 197 9.63 -4.58 8.62
N GLY A 198 10.62 -5.43 8.88
CA GLY A 198 11.34 -6.18 7.85
C GLY A 198 10.50 -7.27 7.18
N VAL A 199 9.68 -8.02 7.92
CA VAL A 199 8.83 -9.09 7.36
C VAL A 199 7.85 -8.56 6.30
N PRO A 200 7.06 -7.49 6.56
CA PRO A 200 6.30 -6.76 5.53
C PRO A 200 7.11 -6.40 4.27
N GLY A 201 8.36 -5.94 4.45
CA GLY A 201 9.26 -5.56 3.36
C GLY A 201 9.70 -6.74 2.51
N VAL A 202 10.07 -7.86 3.13
CA VAL A 202 10.46 -9.09 2.44
C VAL A 202 9.29 -9.66 1.64
N LEU A 203 8.09 -9.69 2.23
CA LEU A 203 6.88 -10.13 1.53
C LEU A 203 6.56 -9.22 0.33
N MET A 204 6.71 -7.91 0.49
CA MET A 204 6.54 -6.96 -0.61
C MET A 204 7.60 -7.15 -1.72
N ALA A 205 8.85 -7.47 -1.37
CA ALA A 205 9.91 -7.76 -2.34
C ALA A 205 9.61 -9.05 -3.13
N ILE A 206 9.16 -10.10 -2.45
CA ILE A 206 8.69 -11.34 -3.09
C ILE A 206 7.52 -11.04 -4.02
N ALA A 207 6.52 -10.28 -3.56
CA ALA A 207 5.38 -9.87 -4.36
C ALA A 207 5.80 -9.11 -5.62
N THR A 208 6.69 -8.13 -5.48
CA THR A 208 7.25 -7.35 -6.59
C THR A 208 7.96 -8.24 -7.61
N PHE A 209 8.76 -9.20 -7.12
CA PHE A 209 9.42 -10.18 -7.98
C PHE A 209 8.42 -11.07 -8.71
N THR A 210 7.39 -11.59 -8.01
CA THR A 210 6.34 -12.40 -8.64
C THR A 210 5.56 -11.60 -9.68
N PHE A 211 5.21 -10.34 -9.39
CA PHE A 211 4.57 -9.44 -10.34
C PHE A 211 5.42 -9.29 -11.61
N TRP A 212 6.73 -9.09 -11.47
CA TRP A 212 7.66 -9.04 -12.60
C TRP A 212 7.74 -10.36 -13.39
N LEU A 213 7.59 -11.53 -12.76
CA LEU A 213 7.48 -12.81 -13.47
C LEU A 213 6.22 -12.86 -14.37
N GLY A 214 5.16 -12.16 -13.97
CA GLY A 214 3.92 -12.01 -14.74
C GLY A 214 4.04 -11.14 -16.00
N ARG A 215 5.14 -10.43 -16.23
CA ARG A 215 5.33 -9.47 -17.35
C ARG A 215 5.06 -9.99 -18.76
N LYS A 216 5.15 -11.30 -18.99
CA LYS A 216 4.84 -11.90 -20.30
C LYS A 216 3.38 -12.37 -20.43
N LYS A 217 2.64 -12.34 -19.32
CA LYS A 217 1.24 -12.75 -19.20
C LYS A 217 0.29 -11.56 -19.07
N PHE A 218 0.80 -10.37 -18.82
CA PHE A 218 -0.01 -9.15 -18.74
C PHE A 218 -0.26 -8.51 -20.10
N VAL A 219 -1.42 -7.88 -20.18
CA VAL A 219 -1.75 -6.84 -21.15
C VAL A 219 -1.15 -5.52 -20.66
N HIS A 220 -0.32 -4.91 -21.50
CA HIS A 220 0.37 -3.65 -21.27
C HIS A 220 -0.27 -2.56 -22.12
N ILE A 221 -1.27 -1.88 -21.55
CA ILE A 221 -1.91 -0.74 -22.22
C ILE A 221 -0.88 0.40 -22.34
N PRO A 222 -0.66 0.93 -23.56
CA PRO A 222 0.24 2.06 -23.76
C PRO A 222 -0.33 3.33 -23.11
N PRO A 223 0.53 4.26 -22.66
CA PRO A 223 0.06 5.55 -22.14
C PRO A 223 -0.68 6.34 -23.23
N SER A 224 -1.69 7.10 -22.82
CA SER A 224 -2.53 7.93 -23.70
C SER A 224 -1.81 9.19 -24.21
N GLY A 225 -0.65 9.55 -23.63
CA GLY A 225 0.08 10.75 -24.02
C GLY A 225 -0.75 12.02 -23.83
N ASN A 226 -0.65 12.98 -24.74
CA ASN A 226 -1.38 14.25 -24.63
C ASN A 226 -2.91 14.10 -24.70
N ASN A 227 -3.42 12.97 -25.21
CA ASN A 227 -4.86 12.69 -25.23
C ASN A 227 -5.42 12.55 -23.81
N PHE A 228 -4.60 12.17 -22.82
CA PHE A 228 -5.00 12.12 -21.41
C PHE A 228 -5.61 13.46 -20.96
N PHE A 229 -4.94 14.57 -21.24
CA PHE A 229 -5.42 15.90 -20.84
C PHE A 229 -6.65 16.32 -21.62
N GLN A 230 -6.73 15.98 -22.91
CA GLN A 230 -7.89 16.27 -23.75
C GLN A 230 -9.14 15.54 -23.25
N GLU A 231 -9.01 14.27 -22.85
CA GLU A 231 -10.12 13.49 -22.30
C GLU A 231 -10.50 13.95 -20.90
N THR A 232 -9.52 14.14 -20.02
CA THR A 232 -9.74 14.54 -18.60
C THR A 232 -10.42 15.90 -18.50
N PHE A 233 -9.97 16.88 -19.28
CA PHE A 233 -10.53 18.24 -19.30
C PHE A 233 -11.62 18.46 -20.36
N SER A 234 -12.08 17.39 -21.02
CA SER A 234 -13.30 17.45 -21.83
C SER A 234 -14.52 17.73 -20.94
N SER A 235 -15.60 18.25 -21.52
CA SER A 235 -16.86 18.47 -20.78
C SER A 235 -17.38 17.18 -20.13
N ARG A 236 -17.17 16.02 -20.76
CA ARG A 236 -17.55 14.71 -20.20
C ARG A 236 -16.65 14.31 -19.03
N GLY A 237 -15.33 14.48 -19.17
CA GLY A 237 -14.36 14.18 -18.12
C GLY A 237 -14.58 15.05 -16.88
N LEU A 238 -14.76 16.36 -17.08
CA LEU A 238 -15.03 17.29 -16.00
C LEU A 238 -16.37 17.00 -15.32
N LEU A 239 -17.41 16.68 -16.08
CA LEU A 239 -18.70 16.26 -15.52
C LEU A 239 -18.58 14.96 -14.70
N ALA A 240 -17.79 13.99 -15.17
CA ALA A 240 -17.53 12.76 -14.42
C ALA A 240 -16.81 13.04 -13.09
N ILE A 241 -15.79 13.90 -13.09
CA ILE A 241 -15.09 14.33 -11.86
C ILE A 241 -16.06 15.02 -10.90
N LEU A 242 -16.86 15.97 -11.39
CA LEU A 242 -17.84 16.70 -10.58
C LEU A 242 -18.89 15.76 -9.96
N ASN A 243 -19.35 14.76 -10.70
CA ASN A 243 -20.31 13.77 -10.20
C ASN A 243 -19.73 12.89 -9.08
N LEU A 244 -18.41 12.74 -9.00
CA LEU A 244 -17.75 12.00 -7.92
C LEU A 244 -17.51 12.85 -6.67
N VAL A 245 -17.52 14.18 -6.76
CA VAL A 245 -17.24 15.08 -5.63
C VAL A 245 -18.14 14.80 -4.41
N PRO A 246 -19.47 14.68 -4.53
CA PRO A 246 -20.32 14.38 -3.38
C PRO A 246 -19.93 13.06 -2.69
N LEU A 247 -19.65 12.02 -3.49
CA LEU A 247 -19.22 10.72 -2.97
C LEU A 247 -17.91 10.86 -2.19
N TYR A 248 -16.92 11.57 -2.74
CA TYR A 248 -15.64 11.79 -2.06
C TYR A 248 -15.78 12.60 -0.77
N LEU A 249 -16.69 13.58 -0.70
CA LEU A 249 -16.94 14.33 0.53
C LEU A 249 -17.48 13.41 1.66
N PHE A 250 -18.42 12.52 1.34
CA PHE A 250 -18.94 11.55 2.31
C PHE A 250 -17.87 10.52 2.70
N VAL A 251 -17.16 9.98 1.71
CA VAL A 251 -16.10 8.98 1.92
C VAL A 251 -14.94 9.56 2.74
N ALA A 252 -14.57 10.82 2.53
CA ALA A 252 -13.53 11.50 3.31
C ALA A 252 -13.89 11.60 4.80
N MET A 253 -15.15 11.91 5.12
CA MET A 253 -15.61 11.94 6.51
C MET A 253 -15.54 10.55 7.17
N PHE A 254 -15.96 9.50 6.46
CA PHE A 254 -15.82 8.14 6.94
C PHE A 254 -14.35 7.78 7.21
N TRP A 255 -13.46 8.05 6.25
CA TRP A 255 -12.03 7.71 6.41
C TRP A 255 -11.35 8.54 7.50
N ALA A 256 -11.72 9.81 7.68
CA ALA A 256 -11.18 10.64 8.76
C ALA A 256 -11.50 10.06 10.16
N LEU A 257 -12.69 9.47 10.32
CA LEU A 257 -13.08 8.75 11.53
C LEU A 257 -12.42 7.38 11.61
N PHE A 258 -12.45 6.60 10.52
CA PHE A 258 -11.85 5.27 10.47
C PHE A 258 -10.35 5.30 10.77
N ASP A 259 -9.62 6.30 10.27
CA ASP A 259 -8.17 6.39 10.48
C ASP A 259 -7.75 6.66 11.93
N GLN A 260 -8.70 7.01 12.81
CA GLN A 260 -8.47 7.10 14.26
C GLN A 260 -8.23 5.72 14.89
N THR A 261 -8.64 4.63 14.24
CA THR A 261 -8.42 3.23 14.66
C THR A 261 -6.95 2.94 14.93
N ALA A 262 -6.06 3.39 14.05
CA ALA A 262 -4.62 3.15 14.13
C ALA A 262 -3.87 4.16 15.03
N SER A 263 -4.56 5.10 15.67
CA SER A 263 -3.96 6.12 16.53
C SER A 263 -4.72 6.27 17.85
N SER A 264 -5.78 7.07 17.88
CA SER A 264 -6.58 7.36 19.09
C SER A 264 -6.99 6.08 19.80
N TRP A 265 -7.49 5.11 19.04
CA TRP A 265 -8.06 3.90 19.62
C TRP A 265 -6.97 2.94 20.12
N VAL A 266 -5.80 2.89 19.46
CA VAL A 266 -4.64 2.14 19.96
C VAL A 266 -4.16 2.71 21.30
N LEU A 267 -4.09 4.04 21.42
CA LEU A 267 -3.69 4.71 22.66
C LEU A 267 -4.72 4.48 23.76
N GLN A 268 -6.02 4.70 23.47
CA GLN A 268 -7.10 4.48 24.42
C GLN A 268 -7.18 3.02 24.89
N ALA A 269 -6.92 2.07 24.00
CA ALA A 269 -6.93 0.65 24.34
C ALA A 269 -5.88 0.27 25.41
N LYS A 270 -4.81 1.07 25.59
CA LYS A 270 -3.83 0.85 26.67
C LYS A 270 -4.48 0.92 28.05
N ASP A 271 -5.50 1.77 28.21
CA ASP A 271 -6.20 2.02 29.47
C ASP A 271 -7.46 1.14 29.65
N MET A 272 -7.76 0.26 28.70
CA MET A 272 -8.96 -0.59 28.70
C MET A 272 -8.68 -2.01 29.20
N ASN A 273 -9.73 -2.72 29.64
CA ASN A 273 -9.65 -4.16 29.83
C ASN A 273 -9.63 -4.86 28.46
N ARG A 274 -8.50 -5.49 28.14
CA ARG A 274 -8.24 -6.17 26.86
C ARG A 274 -8.35 -7.70 26.94
N MET A 275 -8.99 -8.23 27.99
CA MET A 275 -9.22 -9.66 28.15
C MET A 275 -10.38 -10.14 27.27
N ILE A 276 -10.07 -10.85 26.20
CA ILE A 276 -11.04 -11.43 25.26
C ILE A 276 -10.87 -12.95 25.25
N PHE A 277 -11.93 -13.70 25.59
CA PHE A 277 -11.89 -15.17 25.68
C PHE A 277 -10.75 -15.74 26.55
N GLY A 278 -10.33 -15.01 27.59
CA GLY A 278 -9.22 -15.41 28.48
C GLY A 278 -7.83 -15.03 27.98
N TRP A 279 -7.71 -14.40 26.81
CA TRP A 279 -6.45 -13.91 26.24
C TRP A 279 -6.35 -12.41 26.39
N ASN A 280 -5.18 -11.92 26.82
CA ASN A 280 -4.91 -10.49 26.87
C ASN A 280 -4.42 -10.03 25.48
N VAL A 281 -5.27 -9.32 24.75
CA VAL A 281 -5.01 -8.89 23.37
C VAL A 281 -4.18 -7.60 23.37
N ASP A 282 -3.22 -7.46 22.46
CA ASP A 282 -2.41 -6.23 22.38
C ASP A 282 -3.26 -5.04 21.86
N PRO A 283 -2.99 -3.79 22.31
CA PRO A 283 -3.83 -2.64 21.97
C PRO A 283 -3.91 -2.41 20.45
N SER A 284 -2.81 -2.67 19.75
CA SER A 284 -2.72 -2.60 18.29
C SER A 284 -3.43 -3.74 17.56
N GLN A 285 -3.76 -4.85 18.22
CA GLN A 285 -4.48 -5.97 17.61
C GLN A 285 -6.01 -5.77 17.61
N LEU A 286 -6.54 -4.85 18.44
CA LEU A 286 -7.99 -4.61 18.54
C LEU A 286 -8.58 -3.96 17.28
N GLN A 287 -7.76 -3.49 16.35
CA GLN A 287 -8.20 -2.93 15.08
C GLN A 287 -8.37 -3.99 13.96
N ALA A 288 -8.06 -5.27 14.24
CA ALA A 288 -8.12 -6.38 13.30
C ALA A 288 -9.55 -6.86 12.99
#